data_AF-A0A094CRC2-F1
#
_entry.id   AF-A0A094CRC2-F1
#
_cell.length_a   1.000
_cell.length_b   1.000
_cell.length_c   1.000
_cell.angle_alpha   90.00
_cell.angle_beta   90.00
_cell.angle_gamma   90.00
#
_symmetry.space_group_name_H-M   'P 1'
#
loop_
_entity.id
_entity.type
_entity.pdbx_description
1 polymer ?
#
loop_
_entity_poly.entity_id
_entity_poly.type
_entity_poly.pdbx_seq_one_letter_code
_entity_poly.pdbx_strand_id
1 'polypeptide(L)'
;MSDSDFPPELNNAEKQITKAKELASQHLGIKALSAQLTTTQGCFSKTLEVFLQNGRSVIIQFRIEPLDVTPFLRARNLLGDLVPIIEAIHDPELVKAGIWPFYMTRIPGKPWLEYQDVWNETQQATCSKSLGRVFARCFVDGNAGEVVDSDIIPNLHKITLALERENVKPFSAFITQLIEEAPALKNLPLFLGHLDINEMNVLVGEDGEITGIIDWELSPPPQPFGVACYCIQYLAGEIISKVFRPRTSFEAIDRAFWAGLVENAPAEIRETFEANWEAVQTAVMIGTVFKVFSVEGDEVSVSTISLAALPMLMRYRIPALGGEGKAYE
;
A
#
# COMPACT_ATOMS: atom_id res chain seq x y z
N MET A 1 16.23 -9.35 -7.18
CA MET A 1 17.40 -9.51 -6.29
C MET A 1 17.96 -10.91 -6.38
N SER A 2 19.27 -11.02 -6.51
CA SER A 2 20.00 -12.30 -6.54
C SER A 2 20.89 -12.41 -5.31
N ASP A 3 21.37 -13.62 -5.02
CA ASP A 3 22.28 -13.83 -3.88
C ASP A 3 23.64 -13.14 -4.09
N SER A 4 24.00 -12.77 -5.31
CA SER A 4 25.25 -12.00 -5.57
C SER A 4 25.17 -10.56 -5.10
N ASP A 5 23.98 -10.05 -4.79
CA ASP A 5 23.77 -8.69 -4.29
C ASP A 5 24.14 -8.60 -2.79
N PHE A 6 24.39 -9.74 -2.14
CA PHE A 6 24.75 -9.84 -0.72
C PHE A 6 26.25 -10.04 -0.52
N PRO A 7 26.80 -9.59 0.63
CA PRO A 7 28.19 -9.81 0.98
C PRO A 7 28.49 -11.31 1.16
N PRO A 8 29.77 -11.74 1.14
CA PRO A 8 30.16 -13.15 1.23
C PRO A 8 29.56 -13.91 2.42
N GLU A 9 29.21 -13.22 3.49
CA GLU A 9 28.60 -13.76 4.70
C GLU A 9 27.11 -14.07 4.54
N LEU A 10 26.46 -13.60 3.47
CA LEU A 10 25.02 -13.75 3.19
C LEU A 10 24.70 -14.16 1.73
N ASN A 11 25.71 -14.43 0.91
CA ASN A 11 25.55 -14.68 -0.53
C ASN A 11 25.01 -16.07 -0.92
N ASN A 12 24.33 -16.77 0.01
CA ASN A 12 23.54 -17.96 -0.28
C ASN A 12 22.52 -18.23 0.83
N ALA A 13 21.55 -19.11 0.54
CA ALA A 13 20.47 -19.45 1.46
C ALA A 13 20.95 -20.03 2.81
N GLU A 14 21.94 -20.92 2.83
CA GLU A 14 22.43 -21.55 4.06
C GLU A 14 23.02 -20.50 5.03
N LYS A 15 23.79 -19.57 4.48
CA LYS A 15 24.37 -18.44 5.21
C LYS A 15 23.29 -17.49 5.73
N GLN A 16 22.31 -17.15 4.89
CA GLN A 16 21.17 -16.32 5.27
C GLN A 16 20.36 -16.94 6.41
N ILE A 17 20.05 -18.24 6.32
CA ILE A 17 19.35 -19.02 7.36
C ILE A 17 20.14 -19.01 8.66
N THR A 18 21.45 -19.27 8.59
CA THR A 18 22.32 -19.30 9.77
C THR A 18 22.36 -17.94 10.46
N LYS A 19 22.58 -16.86 9.69
CA LYS A 19 22.63 -15.51 10.23
C LYS A 19 21.28 -15.04 10.77
N ALA A 20 20.17 -15.37 10.12
CA ALA A 20 18.83 -15.02 10.61
C ALA A 20 18.52 -15.67 11.96
N LYS A 21 18.89 -16.94 12.16
CA LYS A 21 18.75 -17.62 13.45
C LYS A 21 19.58 -16.96 14.54
N GLU A 22 20.82 -16.60 14.22
CA GLU A 22 21.73 -15.90 15.14
C GLU A 22 21.11 -14.57 15.57
N LEU A 23 20.75 -13.72 14.61
CA LEU A 23 20.18 -12.38 14.87
C LEU A 23 18.88 -12.46 15.66
N ALA A 24 17.96 -13.36 15.29
CA ALA A 24 16.72 -13.55 16.04
C ALA A 24 16.97 -13.99 17.49
N SER A 25 17.95 -14.89 17.70
CA SER A 25 18.29 -15.37 19.04
C SER A 25 18.90 -14.28 19.92
N GLN A 26 19.80 -13.48 19.34
CA GLN A 26 20.45 -12.37 20.02
C GLN A 26 19.46 -11.25 20.35
N HIS A 27 18.65 -10.82 19.37
CA HIS A 27 17.69 -9.72 19.51
C HIS A 27 16.61 -10.02 20.55
N LEU A 28 16.07 -11.25 20.54
CA LEU A 28 14.92 -11.61 21.38
C LEU A 28 15.31 -12.32 22.68
N GLY A 29 16.58 -12.71 22.85
CA GLY A 29 17.01 -13.55 23.98
C GLY A 29 16.36 -14.95 24.01
N ILE A 30 15.83 -15.42 22.87
CA ILE A 30 15.13 -16.71 22.75
C ILE A 30 15.81 -17.53 21.66
N LYS A 31 16.21 -18.75 21.99
CA LYS A 31 16.88 -19.65 21.04
C LYS A 31 16.03 -19.89 19.78
N ALA A 32 16.61 -19.62 18.61
CA ALA A 32 16.06 -20.04 17.32
C ALA A 32 16.34 -21.53 17.06
N LEU A 33 15.29 -22.29 16.72
CA LEU A 33 15.38 -23.71 16.41
C LEU A 33 15.73 -23.93 14.93
N SER A 34 15.00 -23.27 14.04
CA SER A 34 15.14 -23.35 12.59
C SER A 34 14.79 -22.02 11.94
N ALA A 35 15.16 -21.85 10.68
CA ALA A 35 14.71 -20.76 9.84
C ALA A 35 14.58 -21.24 8.39
N GLN A 36 13.74 -20.56 7.62
CA GLN A 36 13.53 -20.84 6.20
C GLN A 36 13.26 -19.53 5.45
N LEU A 37 13.57 -19.52 4.15
CA LEU A 37 13.12 -18.41 3.30
C LEU A 37 11.60 -18.46 3.15
N THR A 38 10.98 -17.29 3.14
CA THR A 38 9.56 -17.18 2.76
C THR A 38 9.40 -17.51 1.27
N THR A 39 8.24 -18.05 0.90
CA THR A 39 7.90 -18.40 -0.49
C THR A 39 7.98 -17.19 -1.41
N THR A 40 7.51 -16.04 -0.93
CA THR A 40 7.64 -14.75 -1.57
C THR A 40 8.85 -14.00 -1.03
N GLN A 41 9.67 -13.43 -1.92
CA GLN A 41 10.81 -12.59 -1.57
C GLN A 41 10.59 -11.16 -2.10
N GLY A 42 11.09 -10.17 -1.36
CA GLY A 42 10.99 -8.76 -1.75
C GLY A 42 11.96 -8.37 -2.87
N CYS A 43 11.65 -7.27 -3.56
CA CYS A 43 12.54 -6.74 -4.60
C CYS A 43 13.88 -6.24 -4.04
N PHE A 44 13.87 -5.76 -2.80
CA PHE A 44 14.99 -5.11 -2.10
C PHE A 44 15.42 -5.84 -0.82
N SER A 45 14.97 -7.08 -0.65
CA SER A 45 15.26 -7.83 0.56
C SER A 45 15.25 -9.34 0.40
N LYS A 46 15.97 -10.03 1.30
CA LYS A 46 15.76 -11.45 1.60
C LYS A 46 15.00 -11.59 2.91
N THR A 47 13.88 -12.30 2.87
CA THR A 47 12.96 -12.46 4.00
C THR A 47 12.94 -13.91 4.47
N LEU A 48 13.14 -14.11 5.77
CA LEU A 48 13.19 -15.41 6.40
C LEU A 48 12.21 -15.48 7.57
N GLU A 49 11.52 -16.62 7.69
CA GLU A 49 10.77 -16.96 8.89
C GLU A 49 11.68 -17.78 9.81
N VAL A 50 11.79 -17.36 11.07
CA VAL A 50 12.59 -18.00 12.12
C VAL A 50 11.67 -18.57 13.18
N PHE A 51 11.81 -19.86 13.47
CA PHE A 51 11.03 -20.59 14.49
C PHE A 51 11.80 -20.63 15.81
N LEU A 52 11.16 -20.14 16.87
CA LEU A 52 11.77 -19.98 18.19
C LEU A 52 11.39 -21.13 19.13
N GLN A 53 12.22 -21.36 20.17
CA GLN A 53 12.02 -22.43 21.14
C GLN A 53 10.69 -22.32 21.91
N ASN A 54 10.13 -21.12 22.05
CA ASN A 54 8.86 -20.91 22.73
C ASN A 54 7.62 -21.09 21.83
N GLY A 55 7.79 -21.65 20.63
CA GLY A 55 6.70 -21.95 19.70
C GLY A 55 6.27 -20.78 18.82
N ARG A 56 6.80 -19.56 19.03
CA ARG A 56 6.55 -18.42 18.14
C ARG A 56 7.41 -18.51 16.88
N SER A 57 6.94 -17.92 15.79
CA SER A 57 7.78 -17.56 14.65
C SER A 57 7.87 -16.04 14.49
N VAL A 58 8.96 -15.59 13.89
CA VAL A 58 9.27 -14.18 13.63
C VAL A 58 9.86 -14.03 12.24
N ILE A 59 9.85 -12.82 11.70
CA ILE A 59 10.45 -12.52 10.40
C ILE A 59 11.77 -11.80 10.62
N ILE A 60 12.80 -12.24 9.90
CA ILE A 60 14.06 -11.53 9.75
C ILE A 60 14.21 -11.15 8.29
N GLN A 61 14.37 -9.85 8.03
CA GLN A 61 14.54 -9.32 6.70
C GLN A 61 15.94 -8.72 6.56
N PHE A 62 16.71 -9.15 5.56
CA PHE A 62 17.97 -8.53 5.17
C PHE A 62 17.72 -7.61 3.98
N ARG A 63 17.83 -6.29 4.17
CA ARG A 63 17.66 -5.30 3.11
C ARG A 63 19.01 -4.81 2.59
N ILE A 64 19.05 -4.48 1.30
CA ILE A 64 20.23 -3.83 0.66
C ILE A 64 20.16 -2.30 0.71
N GLU A 65 19.16 -1.77 1.39
CA GLU A 65 18.92 -0.35 1.58
C GLU A 65 18.25 -0.09 2.93
N PRO A 66 18.49 1.07 3.55
CA PRO A 66 17.85 1.44 4.80
C PRO A 66 16.34 1.58 4.61
N LEU A 67 15.60 1.37 5.70
CA LEU A 67 14.15 1.45 5.71
C LEU A 67 13.68 2.48 6.74
N ASP A 68 12.82 3.41 6.31
CA ASP A 68 12.09 4.26 7.24
C ASP A 68 10.97 3.46 7.90
N VAL A 69 11.06 3.28 9.22
CA VAL A 69 10.06 2.55 10.01
C VAL A 69 8.87 3.42 10.43
N THR A 70 8.95 4.74 10.21
CA THR A 70 7.91 5.69 10.65
C THR A 70 6.52 5.39 10.08
N PRO A 71 6.35 5.00 8.81
CA PRO A 71 5.06 4.60 8.28
C PRO A 71 4.45 3.39 9.01
N PHE A 72 5.26 2.37 9.33
CA PHE A 72 4.83 1.19 10.07
C PHE A 72 4.35 1.54 11.48
N LEU A 73 5.08 2.41 12.18
CA LEU A 73 4.72 2.85 13.52
C LEU A 73 3.38 3.61 13.52
N ARG A 74 3.17 4.51 12.55
CA ARG A 74 1.90 5.24 12.38
C ARG A 74 0.75 4.28 12.10
N ALA A 75 0.94 3.36 11.16
CA ALA A 75 -0.08 2.37 10.80
C ALA A 75 -0.43 1.46 11.98
N ARG A 76 0.59 0.97 12.71
CA ARG A 76 0.39 0.13 13.88
C ARG A 76 -0.32 0.85 15.03
N ASN A 77 -0.09 2.14 15.22
CA ASN A 77 -0.81 2.93 16.23
C ASN A 77 -2.33 2.95 15.98
N LEU A 78 -2.77 2.89 14.71
CA LEU A 78 -4.19 2.89 14.33
C LEU A 78 -4.75 1.47 14.23
N LEU A 79 -3.98 0.55 13.64
CA LEU A 79 -4.43 -0.77 13.23
C LEU A 79 -4.07 -1.89 14.23
N GLY A 80 -3.14 -1.63 15.15
CA GLY A 80 -2.69 -2.60 16.14
C GLY A 80 -1.98 -3.79 15.50
N ASP A 81 -2.35 -4.99 15.91
CA ASP A 81 -1.69 -6.24 15.50
C ASP A 81 -1.92 -6.65 14.03
N LEU A 82 -2.69 -5.87 13.27
CA LEU A 82 -2.79 -6.04 11.82
C LEU A 82 -1.55 -5.52 11.08
N VAL A 83 -0.69 -4.74 11.74
CA VAL A 83 0.56 -4.22 11.17
C VAL A 83 1.71 -4.80 11.96
N PRO A 84 2.76 -5.35 11.31
CA PRO A 84 3.88 -5.92 12.05
C PRO A 84 4.58 -4.88 12.93
N ILE A 85 5.01 -5.30 14.13
CA ILE A 85 6.13 -4.61 14.78
C ILE A 85 7.32 -4.72 13.85
N ILE A 86 8.05 -3.62 13.65
CA ILE A 86 9.29 -3.59 12.89
C ILE A 86 10.37 -2.90 13.71
N GLU A 87 11.54 -3.52 13.80
CA GLU A 87 12.69 -2.99 14.54
C GLU A 87 13.97 -3.26 13.75
N ALA A 88 14.84 -2.25 13.66
CA ALA A 88 16.18 -2.45 13.13
C ALA A 88 16.99 -3.32 14.11
N ILE A 89 17.67 -4.34 13.60
CA ILE A 89 18.58 -5.16 14.39
C ILE A 89 19.96 -4.51 14.31
N HIS A 90 20.57 -4.23 15.46
CA HIS A 90 21.89 -3.62 15.49
C HIS A 90 22.98 -4.65 15.17
N ASP A 91 23.48 -4.64 13.93
CA ASP A 91 24.66 -5.40 13.50
C ASP A 91 25.59 -4.48 12.69
N PRO A 92 26.61 -3.87 13.33
CA PRO A 92 27.51 -2.91 12.69
C PRO A 92 28.26 -3.47 11.48
N GLU A 93 28.59 -4.77 11.49
CA GLU A 93 29.35 -5.39 10.40
C GLU A 93 28.47 -5.58 9.16
N LEU A 94 27.21 -6.01 9.35
CA LEU A 94 26.25 -6.06 8.25
C LEU A 94 25.95 -4.67 7.69
N VAL A 95 25.72 -3.66 8.55
CA VAL A 95 25.46 -2.28 8.10
C VAL A 95 26.66 -1.72 7.34
N LYS A 96 27.88 -1.98 7.80
CA LYS A 96 29.11 -1.60 7.09
C LYS A 96 29.25 -2.32 5.74
N ALA A 97 28.73 -3.54 5.63
CA ALA A 97 28.65 -4.29 4.39
C ALA A 97 27.46 -3.88 3.49
N GLY A 98 26.71 -2.84 3.86
CA GLY A 98 25.57 -2.35 3.09
C GLY A 98 24.31 -3.20 3.24
N ILE A 99 24.16 -3.93 4.36
CA ILE A 99 22.99 -4.72 4.68
C ILE A 99 22.34 -4.21 5.96
N TRP A 100 21.04 -3.94 5.90
CA TRP A 100 20.24 -3.50 7.04
C TRP A 100 19.30 -4.63 7.48
N PRO A 101 19.60 -5.32 8.59
CA PRO A 101 18.73 -6.37 9.11
C PRO A 101 17.57 -5.77 9.92
N PHE A 102 16.38 -6.32 9.71
CA PHE A 102 15.17 -5.95 10.44
C PHE A 102 14.51 -7.18 11.06
N TYR A 103 14.00 -6.99 12.26
CA TYR A 103 13.09 -7.88 12.95
C TYR A 103 11.65 -7.46 12.65
N MET A 104 10.77 -8.43 12.39
CA MET A 104 9.34 -8.19 12.37
C MET A 104 8.53 -9.28 13.06
N THR A 105 7.40 -8.92 13.66
CA THR A 105 6.42 -9.92 14.12
C THR A 105 5.78 -10.62 12.92
N ARG A 106 5.65 -11.95 13.00
CA ARG A 106 5.00 -12.74 11.97
C ARG A 106 3.48 -12.60 12.09
N ILE A 107 2.87 -11.99 11.09
CA ILE A 107 1.42 -11.83 10.99
C ILE A 107 0.80 -13.15 10.50
N PRO A 108 -0.29 -13.65 11.10
CA PRO A 108 -0.97 -14.85 10.62
C PRO A 108 -1.63 -14.62 9.25
N GLY A 109 -2.13 -15.71 8.66
CA GLY A 109 -2.76 -15.68 7.33
C GLY A 109 -1.77 -15.90 6.18
N LYS A 110 -2.27 -15.72 4.97
CA LYS A 110 -1.51 -15.82 3.72
C LYS A 110 -1.81 -14.62 2.82
N PRO A 111 -0.90 -14.24 1.90
CA PRO A 111 -1.20 -13.21 0.92
C PRO A 111 -2.49 -13.51 0.15
N TRP A 112 -3.29 -12.48 -0.13
CA TRP A 112 -4.49 -12.59 -0.97
C TRP A 112 -4.16 -13.32 -2.29
N LEU A 113 -2.99 -13.09 -2.88
CA LEU A 113 -2.54 -13.74 -4.11
C LEU A 113 -2.70 -15.28 -4.05
N GLU A 114 -2.44 -15.92 -2.91
CA GLU A 114 -2.56 -17.38 -2.78
C GLU A 114 -4.00 -17.89 -2.91
N TYR A 115 -4.99 -16.99 -2.81
CA TYR A 115 -6.40 -17.33 -2.90
C TYR A 115 -7.07 -16.90 -4.21
N GLN A 116 -6.39 -16.13 -5.06
CA GLN A 116 -7.01 -15.50 -6.24
C GLN A 116 -7.65 -16.51 -7.20
N ASP A 117 -7.06 -17.71 -7.33
CA ASP A 117 -7.48 -18.75 -8.27
C ASP A 117 -8.53 -19.71 -7.67
N VAL A 118 -8.76 -19.64 -6.35
CA VAL A 118 -9.69 -20.53 -5.64
C VAL A 118 -10.94 -19.81 -5.14
N TRP A 119 -10.86 -18.50 -4.91
CA TRP A 119 -11.99 -17.71 -4.44
C TRP A 119 -12.94 -17.33 -5.56
N ASN A 120 -14.23 -17.52 -5.29
CA ASN A 120 -15.29 -16.93 -6.10
C ASN A 120 -15.50 -15.44 -5.78
N GLU A 121 -16.35 -14.78 -6.56
CA GLU A 121 -16.68 -13.36 -6.40
C GLU A 121 -17.14 -12.99 -4.99
N THR A 122 -17.99 -13.81 -4.35
CA THR A 122 -18.48 -13.57 -2.98
C THR A 122 -17.35 -13.56 -1.95
N GLN A 123 -16.39 -14.47 -2.08
CA GLN A 123 -15.23 -14.54 -1.17
C GLN A 123 -14.30 -13.34 -1.38
N GLN A 124 -14.05 -12.95 -2.63
CA GLN A 124 -13.27 -11.74 -2.95
C GLN A 124 -13.95 -10.48 -2.41
N ALA A 125 -15.28 -10.36 -2.56
CA ALA A 125 -16.06 -9.27 -1.99
C ALA A 125 -16.02 -9.27 -0.46
N THR A 126 -16.10 -10.43 0.18
CA THR A 126 -15.99 -10.55 1.65
C THR A 126 -14.63 -10.05 2.14
N CYS A 127 -13.55 -10.47 1.48
CA CYS A 127 -12.20 -10.01 1.79
C CYS A 127 -12.03 -8.50 1.57
N SER A 128 -12.55 -7.99 0.47
CA SER A 128 -12.55 -6.55 0.17
C SER A 128 -13.34 -5.73 1.20
N LYS A 129 -14.50 -6.23 1.64
CA LYS A 129 -15.29 -5.59 2.71
C LYS A 129 -14.53 -5.55 4.03
N SER A 130 -13.84 -6.64 4.36
CA SER A 130 -12.98 -6.70 5.53
C SER A 130 -11.84 -5.67 5.45
N LEU A 131 -11.20 -5.53 4.29
CA LEU A 131 -10.17 -4.53 4.05
C LEU A 131 -10.71 -3.10 4.23
N GLY A 132 -11.89 -2.82 3.67
CA GLY A 132 -12.57 -1.54 3.88
C GLY A 132 -12.80 -1.24 5.37
N ARG A 133 -13.29 -2.22 6.13
CA ARG A 133 -13.50 -2.10 7.59
C ARG A 133 -12.20 -1.83 8.34
N VAL A 134 -11.09 -2.47 7.96
CA VAL A 134 -9.78 -2.18 8.55
C VAL A 134 -9.38 -0.73 8.29
N PHE A 135 -9.53 -0.27 7.05
CA PHE A 135 -9.20 1.11 6.65
C PHE A 135 -10.14 2.16 7.24
N ALA A 136 -11.36 1.82 7.63
CA ALA A 136 -12.21 2.73 8.40
C ALA A 136 -11.59 3.21 9.72
N ARG A 137 -10.55 2.54 10.22
CA ARG A 137 -9.80 2.92 11.43
C ARG A 137 -8.64 3.88 11.16
N CYS A 138 -8.38 4.21 9.89
CA CYS A 138 -7.23 5.03 9.48
C CYS A 138 -7.51 6.53 9.43
N PHE A 139 -8.70 7.00 9.84
CA PHE A 139 -8.95 8.43 10.00
C PHE A 139 -8.15 8.98 11.18
N VAL A 140 -7.58 10.18 10.99
CA VAL A 140 -6.77 10.84 12.01
C VAL A 140 -7.18 12.31 12.13
N ASP A 141 -7.00 12.86 13.31
CA ASP A 141 -7.20 14.29 13.55
C ASP A 141 -6.14 15.12 12.82
N GLY A 142 -6.54 16.29 12.34
CA GLY A 142 -5.62 17.30 11.80
C GLY A 142 -6.26 18.17 10.72
N ASN A 143 -5.41 18.92 10.02
CA ASN A 143 -5.82 19.91 9.03
C ASN A 143 -5.47 19.44 7.61
N ALA A 144 -6.45 18.93 6.87
CA ALA A 144 -6.29 18.59 5.45
C ALA A 144 -5.89 19.80 4.60
N GLY A 145 -6.26 21.01 5.02
CA GLY A 145 -5.90 22.27 4.36
C GLY A 145 -4.41 22.45 4.15
N GLU A 146 -3.61 22.17 5.19
CA GLU A 146 -2.15 22.29 5.13
C GLU A 146 -1.57 21.30 4.11
N VAL A 147 -1.98 20.04 4.14
CA VAL A 147 -1.50 19.01 3.21
C VAL A 147 -1.88 19.34 1.76
N VAL A 148 -3.11 19.83 1.54
CA VAL A 148 -3.56 20.25 0.20
C VAL A 148 -2.68 21.38 -0.36
N ASP A 149 -2.40 22.40 0.46
CA ASP A 149 -1.65 23.58 0.03
C ASP A 149 -0.15 23.33 -0.09
N SER A 150 0.44 22.50 0.79
CA SER A 150 1.89 22.28 0.84
C SER A 150 2.38 21.11 -0.01
N ASP A 151 1.51 20.13 -0.30
CA ASP A 151 1.91 18.86 -0.94
C ASP A 151 1.10 18.58 -2.21
N ILE A 152 -0.23 18.49 -2.10
CA ILE A 152 -1.09 18.04 -3.20
C ILE A 152 -1.03 18.99 -4.41
N ILE A 153 -1.39 20.27 -4.22
CA ILE A 153 -1.42 21.27 -5.31
C ILE A 153 0.00 21.48 -5.90
N PRO A 154 1.05 21.68 -5.09
CA PRO A 154 2.42 21.79 -5.61
C PRO A 154 2.86 20.59 -6.44
N ASN A 155 2.55 19.35 -6.03
CA ASN A 155 2.94 18.16 -6.78
C ASN A 155 2.16 18.02 -8.08
N LEU A 156 0.86 18.38 -8.11
CA LEU A 156 0.12 18.47 -9.36
C LEU A 156 0.74 19.50 -10.32
N HIS A 157 1.16 20.67 -9.81
CA HIS A 157 1.87 21.65 -10.62
C HIS A 157 3.21 21.13 -11.16
N LYS A 158 4.00 20.42 -10.36
CA LYS A 158 5.25 19.78 -10.84
C LYS A 158 4.97 18.81 -11.99
N ILE A 159 3.91 18.00 -11.88
CA ILE A 159 3.48 17.11 -12.96
C ILE A 159 3.08 17.93 -14.20
N THR A 160 2.42 19.09 -14.04
CA THR A 160 2.14 19.95 -15.19
C THR A 160 3.39 20.50 -15.87
N LEU A 161 4.44 20.82 -15.11
CA LEU A 161 5.71 21.26 -15.69
C LEU A 161 6.42 20.14 -16.45
N ALA A 162 6.20 18.87 -16.06
CA ALA A 162 6.67 17.70 -16.80
C ALA A 162 5.88 17.42 -18.11
N LEU A 163 4.83 18.18 -18.42
CA LEU A 163 3.98 18.04 -19.62
C LEU A 163 4.67 18.44 -20.93
N GLU A 164 5.91 18.93 -20.90
CA GLU A 164 6.70 19.14 -22.12
C GLU A 164 7.01 17.82 -22.85
N ARG A 165 6.83 16.67 -22.18
CA ARG A 165 6.92 15.34 -22.80
C ARG A 165 5.66 15.06 -23.63
N GLU A 166 5.84 14.77 -24.93
CA GLU A 166 4.73 14.54 -25.89
C GLU A 166 3.72 13.47 -25.43
N ASN A 167 4.18 12.46 -24.70
CA ASN A 167 3.35 11.36 -24.20
C ASN A 167 2.50 11.73 -22.97
N VAL A 168 2.78 12.85 -22.29
CA VAL A 168 2.03 13.30 -21.10
C VAL A 168 1.05 14.44 -21.44
N LYS A 169 1.38 15.25 -22.45
CA LYS A 169 0.55 16.35 -22.96
C LYS A 169 -0.95 16.02 -23.13
N PRO A 170 -1.37 14.82 -23.59
CA PRO A 170 -2.79 14.47 -23.69
C PRO A 170 -3.58 14.55 -22.38
N PHE A 171 -2.92 14.47 -21.22
CA PHE A 171 -3.56 14.48 -19.90
C PHE A 171 -3.59 15.88 -19.25
N SER A 172 -3.04 16.90 -19.90
CA SER A 172 -2.91 18.26 -19.38
C SER A 172 -4.22 18.89 -18.90
N ALA A 173 -5.28 18.79 -19.72
CA ALA A 173 -6.59 19.34 -19.38
C ALA A 173 -7.17 18.71 -18.11
N PHE A 174 -7.02 17.39 -17.96
CA PHE A 174 -7.49 16.68 -16.79
C PHE A 174 -6.71 17.05 -15.53
N ILE A 175 -5.37 17.10 -15.62
CA ILE A 175 -4.53 17.49 -14.47
C ILE A 175 -4.83 18.94 -14.06
N THR A 176 -5.07 19.83 -15.03
CA THR A 176 -5.47 21.22 -14.76
C THR A 176 -6.81 21.27 -14.01
N GLN A 177 -7.80 20.49 -14.45
CA GLN A 177 -9.06 20.36 -13.74
C GLN A 177 -8.86 19.87 -12.29
N LEU A 178 -8.01 18.86 -12.07
CA LEU A 178 -7.71 18.39 -10.72
C LEU A 178 -7.05 19.47 -9.85
N ILE A 179 -6.21 20.34 -10.41
CA ILE A 179 -5.62 21.48 -9.68
C ILE A 179 -6.72 22.48 -9.26
N GLU A 180 -7.66 22.78 -10.15
CA GLU A 180 -8.76 23.70 -9.88
C GLU A 180 -9.73 23.15 -8.81
N GLU A 181 -9.94 21.83 -8.79
CA GLU A 181 -10.82 21.15 -7.84
C GLU A 181 -10.13 20.78 -6.52
N ALA A 182 -8.79 20.65 -6.49
CA ALA A 182 -8.01 20.26 -5.32
C ALA A 182 -8.32 21.05 -4.03
N PRO A 183 -8.64 22.37 -4.05
CA PRO A 183 -9.05 23.09 -2.84
C PRO A 183 -10.27 22.50 -2.12
N ALA A 184 -11.14 21.74 -2.80
CA ALA A 184 -12.28 21.08 -2.15
C ALA A 184 -11.84 19.95 -1.19
N LEU A 185 -10.67 19.35 -1.40
CA LEU A 185 -10.11 18.30 -0.53
C LEU A 185 -9.85 18.80 0.90
N LYS A 186 -9.77 20.12 1.12
CA LYS A 186 -9.57 20.70 2.45
C LYS A 186 -10.73 20.40 3.40
N ASN A 187 -11.90 20.06 2.86
CA ASN A 187 -13.09 19.67 3.62
C ASN A 187 -13.12 18.17 3.95
N LEU A 188 -12.15 17.39 3.45
CA LEU A 188 -12.08 15.95 3.71
C LEU A 188 -11.26 15.68 4.98
N PRO A 189 -11.58 14.60 5.71
CA PRO A 189 -10.77 14.20 6.86
C PRO A 189 -9.39 13.73 6.41
N LEU A 190 -8.40 13.82 7.30
CA LEU A 190 -7.11 13.18 7.08
C LEU A 190 -7.23 11.66 7.25
N PHE A 191 -6.48 10.95 6.43
CA PHE A 191 -6.53 9.51 6.33
C PHE A 191 -5.12 8.94 6.12
N LEU A 192 -4.74 7.97 6.95
CA LEU A 192 -3.51 7.21 6.75
C LEU A 192 -3.75 6.09 5.74
N GLY A 193 -3.39 6.36 4.49
CA GLY A 193 -3.50 5.39 3.42
C GLY A 193 -2.24 4.55 3.20
N HIS A 194 -2.40 3.49 2.41
CA HIS A 194 -1.32 2.60 1.99
C HIS A 194 -1.15 2.67 0.47
N LEU A 195 -0.02 3.20 -0.01
CA LEU A 195 0.18 3.49 -1.45
C LEU A 195 0.53 2.28 -2.32
N ASP A 196 0.80 1.14 -1.69
CA ASP A 196 1.10 -0.11 -2.40
C ASP A 196 0.24 -1.29 -1.96
N ILE A 197 -1.06 -1.06 -1.80
CA ILE A 197 -2.01 -2.17 -1.61
C ILE A 197 -2.12 -2.96 -2.92
N ASN A 198 -1.80 -4.24 -2.82
CA ASN A 198 -1.90 -5.24 -3.87
C ASN A 198 -2.13 -6.62 -3.22
N GLU A 199 -2.26 -7.69 -4.02
CA GLU A 199 -2.61 -9.01 -3.49
C GLU A 199 -1.48 -9.67 -2.66
N MET A 200 -0.26 -9.13 -2.73
CA MET A 200 0.90 -9.60 -1.96
C MET A 200 0.96 -8.99 -0.56
N ASN A 201 0.49 -7.75 -0.42
CA ASN A 201 0.64 -6.93 0.79
C ASN A 201 -0.56 -7.04 1.75
N VAL A 202 -1.62 -7.73 1.33
CA VAL A 202 -2.82 -8.00 2.14
C VAL A 202 -2.82 -9.47 2.58
N LEU A 203 -2.76 -9.71 3.88
CA LEU A 203 -2.80 -11.05 4.47
C LEU A 203 -4.22 -11.39 4.94
N VAL A 204 -4.67 -12.60 4.60
CA VAL A 204 -6.04 -13.04 4.79
C VAL A 204 -6.09 -14.39 5.50
N GLY A 205 -7.09 -14.56 6.36
CA GLY A 205 -7.46 -15.83 6.97
C GLY A 205 -8.28 -16.72 6.02
N GLU A 206 -8.52 -17.97 6.42
CA GLU A 206 -9.33 -18.92 5.63
C GLU A 206 -10.80 -18.50 5.51
N ASP A 207 -11.28 -17.68 6.45
CA ASP A 207 -12.61 -17.08 6.48
C ASP A 207 -12.75 -15.86 5.55
N GLY A 208 -11.68 -15.46 4.88
CA GLY A 208 -11.65 -14.26 4.04
C GLY A 208 -11.45 -12.97 4.83
N GLU A 209 -11.20 -13.03 6.14
CA GLU A 209 -10.98 -11.85 6.96
C GLU A 209 -9.53 -11.36 6.89
N ILE A 210 -9.33 -10.04 6.87
CA ILE A 210 -7.99 -9.45 6.90
C ILE A 210 -7.35 -9.77 8.24
N THR A 211 -6.19 -10.42 8.15
CA THR A 211 -5.34 -10.76 9.29
C THR A 211 -4.13 -9.85 9.38
N GLY A 212 -3.79 -9.16 8.28
CA GLY A 212 -2.64 -8.30 8.21
C GLY A 212 -2.56 -7.40 6.98
N ILE A 213 -1.86 -6.28 7.14
CA ILE A 213 -1.40 -5.43 6.04
C ILE A 213 0.09 -5.17 6.28
N ILE A 214 0.92 -5.53 5.30
CA ILE A 214 2.38 -5.42 5.37
C ILE A 214 2.88 -4.44 4.32
N ASP A 215 4.18 -4.12 4.38
CA ASP A 215 4.87 -3.28 3.38
C ASP A 215 4.42 -1.80 3.34
N TRP A 216 4.39 -1.18 4.53
CA TRP A 216 3.96 0.20 4.71
C TRP A 216 4.99 1.25 4.26
N GLU A 217 6.15 0.85 3.75
CA GLU A 217 7.32 1.71 3.56
C GLU A 217 7.10 2.90 2.63
N LEU A 218 6.19 2.75 1.67
CA LEU A 218 5.82 3.81 0.72
C LEU A 218 4.65 4.68 1.20
N SER A 219 4.14 4.46 2.41
CA SER A 219 2.95 5.18 2.90
C SER A 219 3.36 6.57 3.43
N PRO A 220 2.83 7.66 2.84
CA PRO A 220 3.18 9.01 3.23
C PRO A 220 2.55 9.35 4.59
N PRO A 221 2.85 10.54 5.14
CA PRO A 221 1.99 11.13 6.15
C PRO A 221 0.52 11.14 5.75
N PRO A 222 -0.42 11.20 6.71
CA PRO A 222 -1.85 11.25 6.42
C PRO A 222 -2.20 12.33 5.39
N GLN A 223 -3.04 11.96 4.43
CA GLN A 223 -3.49 12.81 3.33
C GLN A 223 -5.02 12.97 3.36
N PRO A 224 -5.60 13.93 2.63
CA PRO A 224 -7.05 14.01 2.48
C PRO A 224 -7.62 12.66 2.03
N PHE A 225 -8.73 12.25 2.66
CA PHE A 225 -9.39 10.99 2.34
C PHE A 225 -9.70 10.87 0.84
N GLY A 226 -9.55 9.65 0.31
CA GLY A 226 -9.68 9.37 -1.12
C GLY A 226 -8.35 9.34 -1.85
N VAL A 227 -7.34 10.15 -1.47
CA VAL A 227 -6.05 10.19 -2.18
C VAL A 227 -5.37 8.82 -2.20
N ALA A 228 -5.39 8.05 -1.12
CA ALA A 228 -4.83 6.70 -1.14
C ALA A 228 -5.82 5.61 -1.62
N CYS A 229 -7.10 5.94 -1.78
CA CYS A 229 -8.13 4.96 -2.13
C CYS A 229 -8.08 4.54 -3.61
N TYR A 230 -7.23 5.14 -4.46
CA TYR A 230 -7.02 4.65 -5.83
C TYR A 230 -6.56 3.19 -5.86
N CYS A 231 -5.95 2.69 -4.78
CA CYS A 231 -5.40 1.33 -4.72
C CYS A 231 -6.47 0.26 -4.97
N ILE A 232 -7.75 0.54 -4.70
CA ILE A 232 -8.85 -0.39 -4.98
C ILE A 232 -8.95 -0.71 -6.48
N GLN A 233 -8.64 0.25 -7.36
CA GLN A 233 -8.62 0.01 -8.81
C GLN A 233 -7.58 -1.07 -9.17
N TYR A 234 -6.42 -1.04 -8.52
CA TYR A 234 -5.33 -1.99 -8.76
C TYR A 234 -5.53 -3.34 -8.06
N LEU A 235 -6.32 -3.38 -6.98
CA LEU A 235 -6.71 -4.63 -6.32
C LEU A 235 -7.83 -5.34 -7.09
N ALA A 236 -8.82 -4.59 -7.58
CA ALA A 236 -9.98 -5.10 -8.30
C ALA A 236 -9.74 -5.27 -9.81
N GLY A 237 -8.69 -4.67 -10.35
CA GLY A 237 -8.30 -4.72 -11.74
C GLY A 237 -6.87 -5.22 -11.93
N GLU A 238 -6.38 -5.14 -13.16
CA GLU A 238 -4.98 -5.45 -13.49
C GLU A 238 -4.53 -4.69 -14.74
N ILE A 239 -3.22 -4.48 -14.90
CA ILE A 239 -2.67 -3.94 -16.14
C ILE A 239 -2.14 -5.08 -17.01
N ILE A 240 -2.89 -5.42 -18.06
CA ILE A 240 -2.48 -6.42 -19.05
C ILE A 240 -2.10 -5.70 -20.34
N SER A 241 -0.90 -5.99 -20.85
CA SER A 241 -0.40 -5.40 -22.09
C SER A 241 -0.47 -3.87 -22.10
N LYS A 242 -0.12 -3.24 -20.98
CA LYS A 242 -0.12 -1.77 -20.76
C LYS A 242 -1.50 -1.11 -20.74
N VAL A 243 -2.57 -1.88 -20.65
CA VAL A 243 -3.94 -1.38 -20.54
C VAL A 243 -4.55 -1.86 -19.24
N PHE A 244 -5.14 -0.95 -18.47
CA PHE A 244 -5.91 -1.33 -17.29
C PHE A 244 -7.19 -2.09 -17.72
N ARG A 245 -7.44 -3.23 -17.07
CA ARG A 245 -8.60 -4.07 -17.30
C ARG A 245 -9.27 -4.38 -15.95
N PRO A 246 -10.56 -4.03 -15.78
CA PRO A 246 -11.34 -4.52 -14.66
C PRO A 246 -11.38 -6.06 -14.69
N ARG A 247 -11.20 -6.72 -13.54
CA ARG A 247 -11.45 -8.16 -13.41
C ARG A 247 -12.96 -8.41 -13.47
N THR A 248 -13.37 -9.65 -13.71
CA THR A 248 -14.81 -10.02 -13.71
C THR A 248 -15.52 -9.64 -12.42
N SER A 249 -14.82 -9.75 -11.28
CA SER A 249 -15.31 -9.43 -9.94
C SER A 249 -15.09 -7.96 -9.54
N PHE A 250 -14.70 -7.07 -10.46
CA PHE A 250 -14.33 -5.69 -10.13
C PHE A 250 -15.42 -4.99 -9.30
N GLU A 251 -16.66 -5.01 -9.78
CA GLU A 251 -17.80 -4.36 -9.11
C GLU A 251 -18.03 -4.89 -7.70
N ALA A 252 -17.91 -6.21 -7.52
CA ALA A 252 -18.11 -6.84 -6.23
C ALA A 252 -17.01 -6.46 -5.24
N ILE A 253 -15.74 -6.45 -5.68
CA ILE A 253 -14.59 -6.03 -4.86
C ILE A 253 -14.70 -4.55 -4.50
N ASP A 254 -14.93 -3.69 -5.49
CA ASP A 254 -14.96 -2.24 -5.34
C ASP A 254 -16.09 -1.79 -4.40
N ARG A 255 -17.32 -2.24 -4.67
CA ARG A 255 -18.49 -1.90 -3.84
C ARG A 255 -18.36 -2.44 -2.42
N ALA A 256 -17.84 -3.65 -2.27
CA ALA A 256 -17.64 -4.24 -0.95
C ALA A 256 -16.59 -3.48 -0.13
N PHE A 257 -15.49 -3.04 -0.75
CA PHE A 257 -14.49 -2.18 -0.10
C PHE A 257 -15.11 -0.89 0.41
N TRP A 258 -15.77 -0.14 -0.48
CA TRP A 258 -16.40 1.13 -0.11
C TRP A 258 -17.50 0.95 0.95
N ALA A 259 -18.32 -0.10 0.84
CA ALA A 259 -19.31 -0.43 1.86
C ALA A 259 -18.65 -0.73 3.21
N GLY A 260 -17.62 -1.58 3.24
CA GLY A 260 -16.88 -1.90 4.46
C GLY A 260 -16.25 -0.67 5.11
N LEU A 261 -15.68 0.23 4.31
CA LEU A 261 -15.07 1.47 4.78
C LEU A 261 -16.11 2.43 5.32
N VAL A 262 -17.14 2.75 4.55
CA VAL A 262 -18.15 3.74 4.90
C VAL A 262 -19.02 3.27 6.07
N GLU A 263 -19.47 2.01 6.08
CA GLU A 263 -20.32 1.47 7.16
C GLU A 263 -19.61 1.49 8.53
N ASN A 264 -18.27 1.38 8.53
CA ASN A 264 -17.47 1.30 9.75
C ASN A 264 -16.72 2.59 10.09
N ALA A 265 -16.87 3.65 9.28
CA ALA A 265 -16.29 4.95 9.58
C ALA A 265 -17.02 5.62 10.77
N PRO A 266 -16.34 6.47 11.56
CA PRO A 266 -16.98 7.28 12.60
C PRO A 266 -18.16 8.10 12.06
N ALA A 267 -19.15 8.40 12.91
CA ALA A 267 -20.38 9.09 12.47
C ALA A 267 -20.09 10.45 11.82
N GLU A 268 -19.20 11.22 12.44
CA GLU A 268 -18.77 12.55 11.99
C GLU A 268 -18.09 12.48 10.60
N ILE A 269 -17.35 11.40 10.37
CA ILE A 269 -16.67 11.13 9.09
C ILE A 269 -17.69 10.77 8.01
N ARG A 270 -18.71 9.96 8.34
CA ARG A 270 -19.78 9.62 7.40
C ARG A 270 -20.60 10.83 6.98
N GLU A 271 -20.95 11.72 7.92
CA GLU A 271 -21.61 12.99 7.62
C GLU A 271 -20.77 13.86 6.67
N THR A 272 -19.45 13.87 6.86
CA THR A 272 -18.52 14.57 5.97
C THR A 272 -18.57 13.99 4.55
N PHE A 273 -18.66 12.67 4.41
CA PHE A 273 -18.74 12.02 3.09
C PHE A 273 -20.02 12.37 2.34
N GLU A 274 -21.17 12.30 3.01
CA GLU A 274 -22.48 12.60 2.41
C GLU A 274 -22.52 14.00 1.77
N ALA A 275 -21.81 14.97 2.36
CA ALA A 275 -21.72 16.33 1.84
C ALA A 275 -20.63 16.54 0.78
N ASN A 276 -19.67 15.62 0.62
CA ASN A 276 -18.42 15.86 -0.12
C ASN A 276 -17.99 14.73 -1.08
N TRP A 277 -18.92 13.88 -1.55
CA TRP A 277 -18.55 12.75 -2.44
C TRP A 277 -17.82 13.16 -3.73
N GLU A 278 -18.12 14.32 -4.31
CA GLU A 278 -17.36 14.83 -5.47
C GLU A 278 -15.91 15.15 -5.09
N ALA A 279 -15.67 15.73 -3.91
CA ALA A 279 -14.30 15.97 -3.44
C ALA A 279 -13.56 14.65 -3.16
N VAL A 280 -14.24 13.63 -2.63
CA VAL A 280 -13.67 12.28 -2.48
C VAL A 280 -13.29 11.68 -3.84
N GLN A 281 -14.15 11.84 -4.85
CA GLN A 281 -13.85 11.40 -6.21
C GLN A 281 -12.64 12.13 -6.80
N THR A 282 -12.57 13.46 -6.68
CA THR A 282 -11.40 14.24 -7.09
C THR A 282 -10.14 13.76 -6.36
N ALA A 283 -10.22 13.46 -5.06
CA ALA A 283 -9.11 12.93 -4.29
C ALA A 283 -8.63 11.57 -4.82
N VAL A 284 -9.54 10.65 -5.14
CA VAL A 284 -9.18 9.35 -5.75
C VAL A 284 -8.50 9.55 -7.11
N MET A 285 -8.94 10.52 -7.91
CA MET A 285 -8.31 10.83 -9.20
C MET A 285 -6.93 11.44 -9.04
N ILE A 286 -6.73 12.34 -8.07
CA ILE A 286 -5.41 12.87 -7.71
C ILE A 286 -4.48 11.75 -7.28
N GLY A 287 -4.95 10.85 -6.43
CA GLY A 287 -4.21 9.65 -6.02
C GLY A 287 -3.80 8.77 -7.21
N THR A 288 -4.72 8.55 -8.13
CA THR A 288 -4.49 7.80 -9.37
C THR A 288 -3.38 8.45 -10.21
N VAL A 289 -3.41 9.78 -10.34
CA VAL A 289 -2.34 10.55 -11.01
C VAL A 289 -1.02 10.37 -10.27
N PHE A 290 -0.97 10.50 -8.95
CA PHE A 290 0.26 10.30 -8.17
C PHE A 290 0.80 8.85 -8.23
N LYS A 291 -0.04 7.83 -8.43
CA LYS A 291 0.46 6.47 -8.70
C LYS A 291 1.12 6.35 -10.07
N VAL A 292 0.65 7.11 -11.06
CA VAL A 292 1.21 7.10 -12.42
C VAL A 292 2.48 7.94 -12.51
N PHE A 293 2.49 9.09 -11.83
CA PHE A 293 3.59 10.06 -11.80
C PHE A 293 4.21 10.09 -10.40
N SER A 294 5.42 9.53 -10.26
CA SER A 294 6.17 9.68 -9.00
C SER A 294 6.83 11.05 -8.97
N VAL A 295 6.60 11.78 -7.88
CA VAL A 295 7.20 13.08 -7.62
C VAL A 295 8.17 12.95 -6.46
N GLU A 296 9.46 13.11 -6.74
CA GLU A 296 10.53 13.03 -5.74
C GLU A 296 11.31 14.34 -5.75
N GLY A 297 11.04 15.19 -4.74
CA GLY A 297 11.57 16.56 -4.74
C GLY A 297 11.02 17.34 -5.94
N ASP A 298 11.91 17.76 -6.83
CA ASP A 298 11.55 18.47 -8.08
C ASP A 298 11.55 17.54 -9.31
N GLU A 299 11.89 16.26 -9.13
CA GLU A 299 11.89 15.28 -10.21
C GLU A 299 10.52 14.63 -10.38
N VAL A 300 10.10 14.50 -11.64
CA VAL A 300 8.88 13.77 -12.03
C VAL A 300 9.25 12.60 -12.92
N SER A 301 9.00 11.40 -12.42
CA SER A 301 9.15 10.15 -13.17
C SER A 301 7.79 9.55 -13.50
N VAL A 302 7.72 8.81 -14.60
CA VAL A 302 6.49 8.20 -15.07
C VAL A 302 6.78 6.83 -15.68
N SER A 303 6.04 5.82 -15.26
CA SER A 303 6.08 4.51 -15.89
C SER A 303 5.32 4.54 -17.22
N THR A 304 5.97 4.13 -18.30
CA THR A 304 5.31 4.01 -19.62
C THR A 304 4.11 3.05 -19.60
N ILE A 305 4.14 2.04 -18.70
CA ILE A 305 3.07 1.08 -18.51
C ILE A 305 1.88 1.76 -17.83
N SER A 306 2.13 2.47 -16.72
CA SER A 306 1.08 3.16 -15.95
C SER A 306 0.47 4.32 -16.74
N LEU A 307 1.28 5.04 -17.50
CA LEU A 307 0.83 6.13 -18.36
C LEU A 307 -0.11 5.66 -19.47
N ALA A 308 0.17 4.49 -20.07
CA ALA A 308 -0.69 3.89 -21.09
C ALA A 308 -2.03 3.38 -20.51
N ALA A 309 -2.06 3.03 -19.23
CA ALA A 309 -3.26 2.60 -18.52
C ALA A 309 -4.14 3.78 -18.03
N LEU A 310 -3.55 4.97 -17.86
CA LEU A 310 -4.20 6.16 -17.31
C LEU A 310 -5.54 6.54 -17.98
N PRO A 311 -5.71 6.48 -19.32
CA PRO A 311 -6.99 6.81 -19.96
C PRO A 311 -8.19 6.00 -19.46
N MET A 312 -7.96 4.75 -19.05
CA MET A 312 -9.01 3.90 -18.49
C MET A 312 -9.19 4.18 -17.00
N LEU A 313 -8.09 4.30 -16.24
CA LEU A 313 -8.12 4.60 -14.80
C LEU A 313 -8.87 5.91 -14.50
N MET A 314 -8.70 6.94 -15.33
CA MET A 314 -9.39 8.23 -15.18
C MET A 314 -10.91 8.18 -15.35
N ARG A 315 -11.46 7.07 -15.85
CA ARG A 315 -12.91 6.88 -16.00
C ARG A 315 -13.55 6.33 -14.73
N TYR A 316 -12.75 5.89 -13.76
CA TYR A 316 -13.25 5.30 -12.54
C TYR A 316 -14.15 6.28 -11.77
N ARG A 317 -15.35 5.81 -11.42
CA ARG A 317 -16.28 6.50 -10.52
C ARG A 317 -16.50 5.69 -9.26
N ILE A 318 -16.34 6.34 -8.11
CA ILE A 318 -16.64 5.72 -6.81
C ILE A 318 -18.12 5.31 -6.73
N PRO A 319 -18.45 4.20 -6.03
CA PRO A 319 -19.82 3.69 -5.96
C PRO A 319 -20.87 4.71 -5.50
N ALA A 320 -20.49 5.62 -4.59
CA ALA A 320 -21.39 6.65 -4.07
C ALA A 320 -21.91 7.61 -5.16
N LEU A 321 -21.13 7.85 -6.22
CA LEU A 321 -21.51 8.70 -7.35
C LEU A 321 -22.04 7.88 -8.54
N GLY A 322 -21.59 6.63 -8.70
CA GLY A 322 -22.00 5.75 -9.79
C GLY A 322 -23.39 5.11 -9.61
N GLY A 323 -23.93 5.09 -8.38
CA GLY A 323 -25.21 4.44 -8.09
C GLY A 323 -25.17 2.94 -8.42
N GLU A 324 -26.12 2.46 -9.23
CA GLU A 324 -26.16 1.08 -9.74
C GLU A 324 -25.36 0.87 -11.04
N GLY A 325 -24.81 1.94 -11.64
CA GLY A 325 -23.98 1.86 -12.85
C GLY A 325 -22.62 1.22 -12.58
N LYS A 326 -21.92 0.77 -13.63
CA LYS A 326 -20.56 0.22 -13.46
C LYS A 326 -19.55 1.33 -13.22
N ALA A 327 -18.46 1.01 -12.53
CA ALA A 327 -17.41 1.95 -12.17
C ALA A 327 -16.68 2.60 -13.36
N TYR A 328 -16.73 1.98 -14.57
CA TYR A 328 -16.05 2.45 -15.79
C TYR A 328 -16.97 2.65 -16.99
N GLU A 329 -18.28 2.80 -16.77
CA GLU A 329 -19.25 3.11 -17.84
C GLU A 329 -19.29 4.59 -18.21
#